data_AF-A0A2A9HI77-F1
#
_entry.id   AF-A0A2A9HI77-F1
#
_cell.length_a   1.000
_cell.length_b   1.000
_cell.length_c   1.000
_cell.angle_alpha   90.00
_cell.angle_beta   90.00
_cell.angle_gamma   90.00
#
_symmetry.space_group_name_H-M   'P 1'
#
loop_
_entity.id
_entity.type
_entity.pdbx_description
1 polymer ?
#
loop_
_entity_poly.entity_id
_entity_poly.type
_entity_poly.pdbx_seq_one_letter_code
_entity_poly.pdbx_strand_id
1 'polypeptide(L)'
;MRSNVVTDPEEAVKQASAHLYEALTHHYGPLDLAAHQPIVRAISEYGQRCREHDEVGQEVASRHVYEALTHHFGPRDLAANDPVVRALAEYGEACRRAGVRKS
;
A
#
# COMPACT_ATOMS: atom_id res chain seq x y z
N MET A 1 29.46 -19.05 -3.97
CA MET A 1 28.37 -18.42 -4.76
C MET A 1 27.37 -17.85 -3.78
N ARG A 2 27.28 -16.52 -3.66
CA ARG A 2 26.19 -15.89 -2.91
C ARG A 2 24.96 -15.95 -3.80
N SER A 3 23.97 -16.75 -3.43
CA SER A 3 22.66 -16.75 -4.07
C SER A 3 22.07 -15.36 -3.89
N ASN A 4 22.20 -14.51 -4.93
CA ASN A 4 21.36 -13.34 -5.07
C ASN A 4 19.96 -13.88 -5.27
N VAL A 5 19.22 -14.06 -4.18
CA VAL A 5 17.76 -14.16 -4.25
C VAL A 5 17.32 -12.79 -4.68
N VAL A 6 17.30 -12.57 -5.99
CA VAL A 6 16.52 -11.49 -6.58
C VAL A 6 15.09 -11.91 -6.27
N THR A 7 14.53 -11.41 -5.16
CA THR A 7 13.11 -11.61 -4.87
C THR A 7 12.37 -11.12 -6.09
N ASP A 8 11.60 -12.01 -6.71
CA ASP A 8 10.76 -11.66 -7.85
C ASP A 8 9.93 -10.42 -7.48
N PRO A 9 9.92 -9.35 -8.31
CA PRO A 9 9.24 -8.11 -7.95
C PRO A 9 7.77 -8.30 -7.60
N GLU A 10 7.07 -9.27 -8.19
CA GLU A 10 5.68 -9.58 -7.85
C GLU A 10 5.58 -10.29 -6.50
N GLU A 11 6.52 -11.19 -6.15
CA GLU A 11 6.59 -11.75 -4.79
C GLU A 11 6.88 -10.68 -3.73
N ALA A 12 7.71 -9.67 -4.03
CA ALA A 12 7.93 -8.54 -3.12
C ALA A 12 6.65 -7.70 -2.93
N VAL A 13 5.91 -7.43 -4.00
CA VAL A 13 4.60 -6.74 -3.92
C VAL A 13 3.61 -7.54 -3.10
N LYS A 14 3.55 -8.87 -3.31
CA LYS A 14 2.67 -9.77 -2.57
C LYS A 14 2.99 -9.77 -1.07
N GLN A 15 4.27 -9.89 -0.70
CA GLN A 15 4.71 -9.81 0.69
C GLN A 15 4.34 -8.47 1.35
N ALA A 16 4.59 -7.35 0.66
CA ALA A 16 4.26 -6.03 1.18
C ALA A 16 2.74 -5.82 1.31
N SER A 17 1.94 -6.34 0.36
CA SER A 17 0.48 -6.29 0.42
C SER A 17 -0.08 -7.10 1.60
N ALA A 18 0.52 -8.26 1.90
CA ALA A 18 0.15 -9.07 3.06
C ALA A 18 0.49 -8.34 4.37
N HIS A 19 1.69 -7.73 4.45
CA HIS A 19 2.09 -6.94 5.62
C HIS A 19 1.16 -5.73 5.85
N LEU A 20 0.74 -5.04 4.78
CA LEU A 20 -0.25 -3.97 4.86
C LEU A 20 -1.60 -4.48 5.39
N TYR A 21 -2.08 -5.62 4.89
CA TYR A 21 -3.31 -6.24 5.40
C TYR A 21 -3.21 -6.60 6.88
N GLU A 22 -2.09 -7.17 7.32
CA GLU A 22 -1.82 -7.48 8.72
C GLU A 22 -1.78 -6.21 9.59
N ALA A 23 -1.12 -5.15 9.14
CA ALA A 23 -1.05 -3.88 9.85
C ALA A 23 -2.44 -3.25 10.02
N LEU A 24 -3.24 -3.24 8.93
CA LEU A 24 -4.61 -2.75 8.97
C LEU A 24 -5.47 -3.60 9.92
N THR A 25 -5.33 -4.93 9.87
CA THR A 25 -6.10 -5.85 10.73
C THR A 25 -5.74 -5.68 12.21
N HIS A 26 -4.45 -5.53 12.54
CA HIS A 26 -4.01 -5.27 13.91
C HIS A 26 -4.49 -3.91 14.42
N HIS A 27 -4.49 -2.89 13.56
CA HIS A 27 -4.80 -1.52 13.94
C HIS A 27 -6.31 -1.26 14.04
N TYR A 28 -7.12 -1.90 13.19
CA TYR A 28 -8.56 -1.65 13.07
C TYR A 28 -9.46 -2.82 13.48
N GLY A 29 -8.88 -4.00 13.74
CA GLY A 29 -9.60 -5.25 13.95
C GLY A 29 -9.82 -6.03 12.64
N PRO A 30 -10.53 -7.17 12.68
CA PRO A 30 -10.80 -7.99 11.50
C PRO A 30 -11.46 -7.17 10.38
N LEU A 31 -10.90 -7.27 9.18
CA LEU A 31 -11.37 -6.54 8.01
C LEU A 31 -12.01 -7.50 7.02
N ASP A 32 -13.23 -7.19 6.59
CA ASP A 32 -13.85 -7.86 5.43
C ASP A 32 -13.51 -7.07 4.15
N LEU A 33 -12.28 -7.21 3.67
CA LEU A 33 -11.76 -6.47 2.51
C LEU A 33 -12.06 -7.21 1.20
N ALA A 34 -13.27 -7.05 0.70
CA ALA A 34 -13.56 -7.42 -0.68
C ALA A 34 -12.94 -6.41 -1.67
N ALA A 35 -12.58 -6.87 -2.88
CA ALA A 35 -11.90 -6.05 -3.90
C ALA A 35 -12.67 -4.77 -4.31
N HIS A 36 -13.99 -4.74 -4.11
CA HIS A 36 -14.82 -3.58 -4.42
C HIS A 36 -14.89 -2.54 -3.28
N GLN A 37 -14.37 -2.87 -2.09
CA GLN A 37 -14.40 -1.96 -0.95
C GLN A 37 -13.56 -0.71 -1.25
N PRO A 38 -14.02 0.49 -0.82
CA PRO A 38 -13.31 1.75 -1.07
C PRO A 38 -11.84 1.73 -0.64
N ILE A 39 -11.54 1.12 0.52
CA ILE A 39 -10.17 0.99 1.04
C ILE A 39 -9.29 0.20 0.07
N VAL A 40 -9.76 -0.95 -0.42
CA VAL A 40 -9.00 -1.81 -1.33
C VAL A 40 -8.76 -1.12 -2.68
N ARG A 41 -9.77 -0.40 -3.18
CA ARG A 41 -9.64 0.40 -4.41
C ARG A 41 -8.61 1.50 -4.27
N ALA A 42 -8.64 2.25 -3.16
CA ALA A 42 -7.69 3.33 -2.90
C ALA A 42 -6.25 2.79 -2.76
N ILE A 43 -6.06 1.67 -2.05
CA ILE A 43 -4.74 1.02 -1.93
C ILE A 43 -4.25 0.54 -3.31
N SER A 44 -5.14 -0.04 -4.13
CA SER A 44 -4.79 -0.49 -5.48
C SER A 44 -4.42 0.66 -6.40
N GLU A 45 -5.15 1.78 -6.32
CA GLU A 45 -4.83 3.01 -7.04
C GLU A 45 -3.44 3.51 -6.64
N TYR A 46 -3.18 3.62 -5.33
CA TYR A 46 -1.88 4.03 -4.81
C TYR A 46 -0.74 3.14 -5.32
N GLY A 47 -0.89 1.82 -5.25
CA GLY A 47 0.09 0.87 -5.79
C GLY A 47 0.33 1.05 -7.30
N GLN A 48 -0.72 1.31 -8.08
CA GLN A 48 -0.60 1.59 -9.51
C GLN A 48 0.19 2.87 -9.78
N ARG A 49 -0.10 3.97 -9.05
CA ARG A 49 0.64 5.24 -9.20
C ARG A 49 2.11 5.09 -8.82
N CYS A 50 2.41 4.31 -7.78
CA CYS A 50 3.78 3.95 -7.43
C CYS A 50 4.48 3.20 -8.55
N ARG A 51 3.81 2.20 -9.16
CA ARG A 51 4.35 1.42 -10.28
C ARG A 51 4.60 2.28 -11.52
N GLU A 52 3.80 3.32 -11.74
CA GLU A 52 3.95 4.28 -12.83
C GLU A 52 4.98 5.38 -12.56
N HIS A 53 5.54 5.45 -11.35
CA HIS A 53 6.38 6.56 -10.89
C HIS A 53 5.67 7.94 -10.99
N ASP A 54 4.34 7.97 -10.91
CA ASP A 54 3.55 9.19 -10.93
C ASP A 54 3.52 9.80 -9.52
N GLU A 55 4.46 10.69 -9.21
CA GLU A 55 4.61 11.27 -7.86
C GLU A 55 3.38 12.08 -7.42
N VAL A 56 2.79 12.85 -8.35
CA VAL A 56 1.57 13.63 -8.08
C VAL A 56 0.39 12.69 -7.85
N GLY A 57 0.25 11.65 -8.69
CA GLY A 57 -0.78 10.63 -8.50
C GLY A 57 -0.61 9.85 -7.20
N GLN A 58 0.62 9.56 -6.77
CA GLN A 58 0.92 8.89 -5.49
C GLN A 58 0.42 9.71 -4.30
N GLU A 59 0.67 11.01 -4.29
CA GLU A 59 0.20 11.91 -3.22
C GLU A 59 -1.33 11.90 -3.14
N VAL A 60 -2.01 12.08 -4.28
CA VAL A 60 -3.47 12.08 -4.37
C VAL A 60 -4.06 10.74 -3.93
N ALA A 61 -3.52 9.63 -4.43
CA ALA A 61 -4.00 8.30 -4.08
C ALA A 61 -3.75 7.95 -2.59
N SER A 62 -2.65 8.41 -2.01
CA SER A 62 -2.38 8.24 -0.57
C SER A 62 -3.43 8.94 0.29
N ARG A 63 -3.92 10.11 -0.15
CA ARG A 63 -5.02 10.82 0.50
C ARG A 63 -6.34 10.05 0.39
N HIS A 64 -6.64 9.45 -0.77
CA HIS A 64 -7.82 8.59 -0.91
C HIS A 64 -7.79 7.39 0.05
N VAL A 65 -6.61 6.81 0.29
CA VAL A 65 -6.46 5.74 1.30
C VAL A 65 -6.81 6.26 2.69
N TYR A 66 -6.28 7.42 3.09
CA TYR A 66 -6.59 8.04 4.37
C TYR A 66 -8.09 8.38 4.52
N GLU A 67 -8.71 8.94 3.48
CA GLU A 67 -10.13 9.27 3.45
C GLU A 67 -11.02 8.03 3.57
N ALA A 68 -10.65 6.93 2.88
CA ALA A 68 -11.37 5.67 2.94
C ALA A 68 -11.26 5.01 4.33
N LEU A 69 -10.06 5.03 4.93
CA LEU A 69 -9.86 4.55 6.30
C LEU A 69 -10.65 5.39 7.31
N THR A 70 -10.60 6.72 7.17
CA THR A 70 -11.33 7.66 8.02
C THR A 70 -12.84 7.48 7.91
N HIS A 71 -13.37 7.27 6.70
CA HIS A 71 -14.81 7.00 6.52
C HIS A 71 -15.24 5.69 7.17
N HIS A 72 -14.40 4.65 7.09
CA HIS A 72 -14.77 3.33 7.56
C HIS A 72 -14.59 3.15 9.07
N PHE A 73 -13.54 3.73 9.65
CA PHE A 73 -13.17 3.54 11.07
C PHE A 73 -13.29 4.80 11.93
N GLY A 74 -13.66 5.93 11.33
CA GLY A 74 -13.61 7.24 11.96
C GLY A 74 -12.23 7.90 11.85
N PRO A 75 -12.15 9.22 12.12
CA PRO A 75 -10.89 9.96 12.06
C PRO A 75 -9.89 9.39 13.07
N ARG A 76 -8.67 9.15 12.60
CA ARG A 76 -7.52 8.79 13.44
C ARG A 76 -6.31 9.61 13.05
N ASP A 77 -5.53 9.95 14.06
CA ASP A 77 -4.25 10.60 13.88
C ASP A 77 -3.20 9.53 13.56
N LEU A 78 -2.99 9.30 12.26
CA LEU A 78 -1.96 8.39 11.76
C LEU A 78 -0.66 9.16 11.60
N ALA A 79 0.16 9.17 12.64
CA ALA A 79 1.48 9.76 12.58
C ALA A 79 2.37 9.03 11.56
N ALA A 80 3.44 9.67 11.08
CA ALA A 80 4.38 9.07 10.12
C ALA A 80 5.00 7.74 10.59
N ASN A 81 5.06 7.50 11.90
CA ASN A 81 5.58 6.28 12.50
C ASN A 81 4.51 5.20 12.73
N ASP A 82 3.25 5.46 12.36
CA ASP A 82 2.16 4.49 12.51
C ASP A 82 2.44 3.24 11.66
N PRO A 83 2.24 2.01 12.19
CA PRO A 83 2.46 0.77 11.46
C PRO A 83 1.72 0.69 10.12
N VAL A 84 0.51 1.25 10.03
CA VAL A 84 -0.28 1.27 8.78
C VAL A 84 0.37 2.19 7.75
N VAL A 85 0.83 3.37 8.16
CA VAL A 85 1.50 4.33 7.27
C VAL A 85 2.80 3.75 6.75
N ARG A 86 3.58 3.08 7.62
CA ARG A 86 4.82 2.40 7.24
C ARG A 86 4.57 1.25 6.27
N ALA A 87 3.60 0.38 6.55
CA ALA A 87 3.28 -0.75 5.68
C ALA A 87 2.73 -0.28 4.32
N LEU A 88 1.98 0.83 4.28
CA LEU A 88 1.53 1.44 3.02
C LEU A 88 2.71 1.98 2.21
N ALA A 89 3.68 2.64 2.86
CA ALA A 89 4.90 3.10 2.19
C ALA A 89 5.74 1.94 1.66
N GLU A 90 5.89 0.85 2.41
CA GLU A 90 6.57 -0.37 1.99
C GLU A 90 5.89 -1.01 0.77
N TYR A 91 4.56 -1.09 0.77
CA TYR A 91 3.78 -1.54 -0.38
C TYR A 91 4.00 -0.65 -1.61
N GLY A 92 3.96 0.66 -1.45
CA GLY A 92 4.23 1.61 -2.53
C GLY A 92 5.63 1.45 -3.12
N GLU A 93 6.65 1.29 -2.29
CA GLU A 93 8.03 1.08 -2.74
C GLU A 93 8.19 -0.28 -3.46
N ALA A 94 7.53 -1.33 -3.00
CA ALA A 94 7.50 -2.62 -3.69
C ALA A 94 6.85 -2.48 -5.09
N CYS A 95 5.70 -1.81 -5.19
CA CYS A 95 5.04 -1.54 -6.47
C CYS A 95 5.91 -0.71 -7.41
N ARG A 96 6.60 0.31 -6.87
CA ARG A 96 7.55 1.14 -7.63
C ARG A 96 8.69 0.31 -8.21
N ARG A 97 9.27 -0.61 -7.43
CA ARG A 97 10.35 -1.50 -7.91
C ARG A 97 9.89 -2.52 -8.94
N ALA A 98 8.63 -2.95 -8.85
CA ALA A 98 8.00 -3.82 -9.85
C ALA A 98 7.59 -3.05 -11.13
N GLY A 99 7.59 -1.71 -11.08
CA GLY A 99 7.29 -0.86 -12.22
C GLY A 99 8.48 -0.71 -13.16
N VAL A 100 8.19 -0.65 -14.46
CA VAL A 100 9.13 -0.14 -15.45
C VAL A 100 8.87 1.36 -15.62
N ARG A 101 9.90 2.17 -15.36
CA ARG A 101 9.88 3.61 -15.64
C ARG A 101 9.51 3.78 -17.11
N LYS A 102 8.36 4.40 -17.41
CA LYS A 102 8.06 4.78 -18.80
C LYS A 102 9.10 5.82 -19.20
N SER A 103 9.99 5.41 -20.11
CA SER A 103 11.08 6.23 -20.63
C SER A 103 10.60 7.19 -21.71
#